data_AF-A0A951US43-F1
#
_entry.id   AF-A0A951US43-F1
#
_cell.length_a   1.000
_cell.length_b   1.000
_cell.length_c   1.000
_cell.angle_alpha   90.00
_cell.angle_beta   90.00
_cell.angle_gamma   90.00
#
_symmetry.space_group_name_H-M   'P 1'
#
loop_
_entity.id
_entity.type
_entity.pdbx_description
1 polymer ?
#
loop_
_entity_poly.entity_id
_entity_poly.type
_entity_poly.pdbx_seq_one_letter_code
_entity_poly.pdbx_strand_id
1 'polypeptide(L)'
;MHLHTELVLQLLTTLRLDPARMQLISGFIDTYLNLNQAEEQTFKAAISTMGLEQREEYMEIITSWEQKGAHKALEQVAINSLHEGLSVEVVARITGLTIEQVQQLQVELQSGNK
;
A
#
# COMPACT_ATOMS: atom_id res chain seq x y z
N MET A 1 5.16 12.02 -11.69
CA MET A 1 4.12 11.75 -10.67
C MET A 1 4.72 11.64 -9.25
N HIS A 2 5.78 12.42 -8.92
CA HIS A 2 6.47 12.39 -7.61
C HIS A 2 6.31 13.69 -6.79
N LEU A 3 5.87 14.78 -7.43
CA LEU A 3 5.77 16.10 -6.77
C LEU A 3 4.57 16.23 -5.81
N HIS A 4 3.58 15.34 -5.90
CA HIS A 4 2.38 15.41 -5.06
C HIS A 4 2.60 14.79 -3.67
N THR A 5 3.51 13.82 -3.54
CA THR A 5 3.74 13.07 -2.30
C THR A 5 4.55 13.86 -1.27
N GLU A 6 5.60 14.56 -1.72
CA GLU A 6 6.45 15.37 -0.84
C GLU A 6 5.69 16.54 -0.21
N LEU A 7 4.82 17.21 -0.98
CA LEU A 7 4.00 18.32 -0.49
C LEU A 7 3.04 17.89 0.63
N VAL A 8 2.55 16.65 0.59
CA VAL A 8 1.63 16.11 1.59
C VAL A 8 2.36 15.83 2.89
N LEU A 9 3.56 15.24 2.84
CA LEU A 9 4.40 15.02 4.02
C LEU A 9 4.85 16.34 4.68
N GLN A 10 5.13 17.35 3.86
CA GLN A 10 5.48 18.69 4.35
C GLN A 10 4.28 19.40 5.00
N LEU A 11 3.06 19.19 4.47
CA LEU A 11 1.82 19.69 5.06
C LEU A 11 1.56 19.06 6.44
N LEU A 12 1.80 17.75 6.58
CA LEU A 12 1.65 17.01 7.84
C LEU A 12 2.57 17.55 8.94
N THR A 13 3.83 17.82 8.60
CA THR A 13 4.84 18.29 9.56
C THR A 13 4.68 19.75 9.98
N THR A 14 4.11 20.60 9.12
CA THR A 14 4.06 22.05 9.36
C THR A 14 2.74 22.51 10.02
N LEU A 15 1.64 21.80 9.79
CA LEU A 15 0.33 22.15 10.36
C LEU A 15 0.07 21.31 11.60
N ARG A 16 0.00 21.94 12.78
CA ARG A 16 -0.55 21.35 14.00
C ARG A 16 -2.03 20.98 13.72
N LEU A 17 -2.30 19.72 13.43
CA LEU A 17 -3.56 19.26 12.81
C LEU A 17 -4.70 19.12 13.82
N ASP A 18 -5.78 19.86 13.56
CA ASP A 18 -7.07 19.79 14.27
C ASP A 18 -7.91 18.62 13.70
N PRO A 19 -8.70 17.88 14.51
CA PRO A 19 -9.42 16.65 14.15
C PRO A 19 -10.17 16.64 12.81
N ALA A 20 -10.77 17.75 12.37
CA ALA A 20 -11.47 17.82 11.08
C ALA A 20 -10.53 17.60 9.87
N ARG A 21 -9.24 17.92 10.00
CA ARG A 21 -8.25 17.74 8.93
C ARG A 21 -7.59 16.36 8.95
N MET A 22 -7.75 15.59 10.04
CA MET A 22 -7.34 14.17 10.08
C MET A 22 -8.15 13.31 9.11
N GLN A 23 -9.47 13.55 8.96
CA GLN A 23 -10.28 12.81 7.99
C GLN A 23 -9.87 13.08 6.54
N LEU A 24 -9.41 14.32 6.27
CA LEU A 24 -8.88 14.67 4.96
C LEU A 24 -7.59 13.89 4.65
N ILE A 25 -6.73 13.70 5.66
CA ILE A 25 -5.49 12.92 5.52
C ILE A 25 -5.79 11.42 5.43
N SER A 26 -6.71 10.87 6.24
CA SER A 26 -7.13 9.47 6.14
C SER A 26 -7.64 9.13 4.74
N GLY A 27 -8.56 9.95 4.20
CA GLY A 27 -9.06 9.77 2.84
C GLY A 27 -8.00 9.98 1.76
N PHE A 28 -7.01 10.85 2.01
CA PHE A 28 -5.90 11.08 1.08
C PHE A 28 -4.88 9.93 1.10
N ILE A 29 -4.58 9.37 2.27
CA ILE A 29 -3.70 8.20 2.47
C ILE A 29 -4.31 6.95 1.82
N ASP A 30 -5.60 6.69 2.07
CA ASP A 30 -6.34 5.54 1.51
C ASP A 30 -6.36 5.54 -0.02
N THR A 31 -6.39 6.74 -0.61
CA THR A 31 -6.59 6.90 -2.05
C THR A 31 -5.26 7.00 -2.83
N TYR A 32 -4.18 7.53 -2.25
CA TYR A 32 -3.04 8.00 -3.05
C TYR A 32 -1.63 7.51 -2.68
N LEU A 33 -1.40 6.82 -1.56
CA LEU A 33 -0.02 6.54 -1.15
C LEU A 33 0.42 5.09 -1.42
N ASN A 34 1.13 4.89 -2.53
CA ASN A 34 2.21 3.89 -2.59
C ASN A 34 3.47 4.55 -2.02
N LEU A 35 3.58 4.66 -0.68
CA LEU A 35 4.80 5.18 -0.08
C LEU A 35 5.96 4.24 -0.36
N ASN A 36 7.10 4.81 -0.73
CA ASN A 36 8.36 4.09 -0.64
C ASN A 36 8.86 4.08 0.82
N GLN A 37 9.90 3.28 1.08
CA GLN A 37 10.44 3.08 2.43
C GLN A 37 10.86 4.39 3.12
N ALA A 38 11.38 5.39 2.39
CA ALA A 38 11.80 6.66 2.97
C ALA A 38 10.62 7.55 3.36
N GLU A 39 9.57 7.55 2.53
CA GLU A 39 8.34 8.30 2.81
C GLU A 39 7.57 7.68 3.98
N GLU A 40 7.54 6.35 4.08
CA GLU A 40 6.96 5.63 5.21
C GLU A 40 7.65 5.99 6.53
N GLN A 41 8.98 6.05 6.55
CA GLN A 41 9.75 6.46 7.73
C GLN A 41 9.45 7.90 8.14
N THR A 42 9.34 8.81 7.16
CA THR A 42 9.02 10.21 7.43
C THR A 42 7.59 10.37 7.95
N PHE A 43 6.65 9.56 7.43
CA PHE A 43 5.28 9.52 7.93
C PHE A 43 5.20 8.98 9.36
N LYS A 44 5.85 7.84 9.65
CA LYS A 44 5.96 7.27 11.00
C LYS A 44 6.57 8.28 11.99
N ALA A 45 7.63 9.00 11.59
CA ALA A 45 8.26 10.03 12.41
C ALA A 45 7.34 11.25 12.68
N ALA A 46 6.59 11.71 11.67
CA ALA A 46 5.63 12.80 11.84
C ALA A 46 4.54 12.42 12.85
N ILE A 47 4.11 11.17 12.82
CA ILE A 47 3.02 10.65 13.67
C ILE A 47 3.48 10.46 15.12
N SER A 48 4.69 9.93 15.32
CA SER A 48 5.29 9.88 16.67
C SER A 48 5.51 11.28 17.24
N THR A 49 5.91 12.25 16.42
CA THR A 49 6.03 13.65 16.86
C THR A 49 4.68 14.24 17.31
N MET A 50 3.57 13.77 16.74
CA MET A 50 2.21 14.19 17.10
C MET A 50 1.58 13.37 18.23
N GLY A 51 2.25 12.33 18.75
CA GLY A 51 1.72 11.45 19.80
C GLY A 51 0.47 10.66 19.38
N LEU A 52 0.30 10.43 18.07
CA LEU A 52 -0.89 9.77 17.50
C LEU A 52 -0.77 8.24 17.45
N GLU A 53 0.40 7.71 17.82
CA GLU A 53 0.74 6.29 17.82
C GLU A 53 -0.17 5.39 18.69
N GLN A 54 -0.94 5.99 19.59
CA GLN A 54 -1.87 5.26 20.48
C GLN A 54 -3.34 5.36 20.05
N ARG A 55 -3.67 6.08 18.96
CA ARG A 55 -5.06 6.18 18.49
C ARG A 55 -5.41 4.98 17.62
N GLU A 56 -6.45 4.23 18.02
CA GLU A 56 -6.91 3.03 17.31
C GLU A 56 -7.22 3.31 15.84
N GLU A 57 -7.93 4.40 15.53
CA GLU A 57 -8.24 4.84 14.16
C GLU A 57 -6.97 4.97 13.30
N TYR A 58 -5.86 5.42 13.90
CA TYR A 58 -4.60 5.61 13.20
C TYR A 58 -3.83 4.28 13.01
N MET A 59 -3.86 3.41 14.01
CA MET A 59 -3.29 2.06 13.93
C MET A 59 -4.00 1.21 12.86
N GLU A 60 -5.32 1.35 12.73
CA GLU A 60 -6.09 0.68 11.67
C GLU A 60 -5.66 1.12 10.28
N ILE A 61 -5.43 2.42 10.07
CA ILE A 61 -4.96 2.96 8.78
C ILE A 61 -3.57 2.40 8.42
N ILE A 62 -2.61 2.42 9.35
CA ILE A 62 -1.27 1.87 9.12
C ILE A 62 -1.34 0.38 8.81
N THR A 63 -2.08 -0.38 9.61
CA THR A 63 -2.20 -1.83 9.46
C THR A 63 -2.83 -2.20 8.12
N SER A 64 -3.88 -1.51 7.72
CA SER A 64 -4.55 -1.70 6.42
C SER A 64 -3.58 -1.46 5.25
N TRP A 65 -2.79 -0.38 5.31
CA TRP A 65 -1.82 -0.07 4.27
C TRP A 65 -0.68 -1.07 4.21
N GLU A 66 -0.11 -1.47 5.34
CA GLU A 66 0.95 -2.48 5.41
C GLU A 66 0.46 -3.82 4.85
N GLN A 67 -0.77 -4.23 5.17
CA GLN A 67 -1.40 -5.42 4.61
C GLN A 67 -1.59 -5.30 3.09
N LYS A 68 -2.06 -4.15 2.60
CA LYS A 68 -2.23 -3.88 1.16
C LYS A 68 -0.88 -3.90 0.42
N GLY A 69 0.17 -3.35 1.02
CA GLY A 69 1.53 -3.36 0.48
C GLY A 69 2.09 -4.78 0.39
N ALA A 70 1.95 -5.56 1.46
CA ALA A 70 2.35 -6.98 1.46
C ALA A 70 1.57 -7.79 0.42
N HIS A 71 0.26 -7.54 0.28
CA HIS A 71 -0.56 -8.22 -0.71
C HIS A 71 -0.10 -7.91 -2.15
N LYS A 72 0.11 -6.64 -2.49
CA LYS A 72 0.65 -6.23 -3.81
C LYS A 72 2.02 -6.85 -4.11
N ALA A 73 2.88 -6.99 -3.11
CA ALA A 73 4.17 -7.63 -3.29
C ALA A 73 4.01 -9.12 -3.69
N LEU A 74 3.07 -9.82 -3.07
CA LEU A 74 2.75 -11.21 -3.41
C LEU A 74 2.12 -11.32 -4.82
N GLU A 75 1.25 -10.39 -5.20
CA GLU A 75 0.71 -10.30 -6.56
C GLU A 75 1.83 -10.11 -7.60
N GLN A 76 2.80 -9.24 -7.33
CA GLN A 76 3.93 -9.02 -8.24
C GLN A 76 4.80 -10.27 -8.38
N VAL A 77 5.05 -10.99 -7.28
CA VAL A 77 5.76 -12.28 -7.33
C VAL A 77 4.96 -13.30 -8.15
N ALA A 78 3.64 -13.34 -7.99
CA ALA A 78 2.77 -14.22 -8.76
C ALA A 78 2.82 -13.91 -10.26
N ILE A 79 2.71 -12.63 -10.63
CA ILE A 79 2.80 -12.15 -12.01
C ILE A 79 4.13 -12.57 -12.65
N ASN A 80 5.25 -12.29 -11.98
CA ASN A 80 6.58 -12.65 -12.49
C ASN A 80 6.72 -14.17 -12.66
N SER A 81 6.18 -14.95 -11.72
CA SER A 81 6.20 -16.41 -11.76
C SER A 81 5.35 -16.98 -12.90
N LEU A 82 4.18 -16.39 -13.15
CA LEU A 82 3.32 -16.75 -14.29
C LEU A 82 4.00 -16.40 -15.63
N HIS A 83 4.72 -15.28 -15.71
CA HIS A 83 5.52 -14.90 -16.88
C HIS A 83 6.65 -15.89 -17.17
N GLU A 84 7.27 -16.45 -16.12
CA GLU A 84 8.28 -17.52 -16.22
C GLU A 84 7.66 -18.88 -16.61
N GLY A 85 6.33 -18.96 -16.77
CA GLY A 85 5.62 -20.16 -17.20
C GLY A 85 5.30 -21.15 -16.08
N LEU A 86 5.39 -20.73 -14.82
CA LEU A 86 4.97 -21.56 -13.68
C LEU A 86 3.45 -21.77 -13.68
N SER A 87 3.01 -22.95 -13.23
CA SER A 87 1.59 -23.26 -13.16
C SER A 87 0.90 -22.47 -12.05
N VAL A 88 -0.40 -22.22 -12.22
CA VAL A 88 -1.25 -21.51 -11.25
C VAL A 88 -1.14 -22.14 -9.85
N GLU A 89 -1.12 -23.46 -9.76
CA GLU A 89 -1.03 -24.21 -8.50
C GLU A 89 0.32 -24.01 -7.80
N VAL A 90 1.41 -23.96 -8.57
CA VAL A 90 2.74 -23.71 -8.03
C VAL A 90 2.85 -22.28 -7.53
N VAL A 91 2.33 -21.32 -8.31
CA VAL A 91 2.34 -19.91 -7.96
C VAL A 91 1.53 -19.64 -6.69
N ALA A 92 0.31 -20.16 -6.60
CA ALA A 92 -0.55 -20.04 -5.41
C ALA A 92 0.14 -20.60 -4.16
N ARG A 93 0.84 -21.74 -4.28
CA ARG A 93 1.58 -22.34 -3.16
C ARG A 93 2.78 -21.48 -2.72
N ILE A 94 3.47 -20.81 -3.64
CA ILE A 94 4.65 -19.98 -3.32
C ILE A 94 4.22 -18.66 -2.69
N THR A 95 3.19 -18.02 -3.23
CA THR A 95 2.75 -16.69 -2.79
C THR A 95 1.74 -16.74 -1.66
N GLY A 96 1.11 -17.89 -1.41
CA GLY A 96 0.01 -18.02 -0.46
C GLY A 96 -1.29 -17.39 -0.93
N LEU A 97 -1.35 -16.90 -2.18
CA LEU A 97 -2.58 -16.43 -2.82
C LEU A 97 -3.50 -17.61 -3.13
N THR A 98 -4.80 -17.34 -3.21
CA THR A 98 -5.76 -18.37 -3.64
C THR A 98 -5.56 -18.69 -5.12
N ILE A 99 -5.96 -19.90 -5.52
CA ILE A 99 -5.95 -20.31 -6.92
C ILE A 99 -6.76 -19.32 -7.78
N GLU A 100 -7.91 -18.86 -7.28
CA GLU A 100 -8.76 -17.87 -7.95
C GLU A 100 -8.04 -16.53 -8.16
N GLN A 101 -7.33 -16.03 -7.14
CA GLN A 101 -6.54 -14.79 -7.26
C GLN A 101 -5.45 -14.93 -8.34
N VAL A 102 -4.74 -16.05 -8.35
CA VAL A 102 -3.68 -16.30 -9.35
C VAL A 102 -4.26 -16.47 -10.76
N GLN A 103 -5.42 -17.10 -10.91
CA GLN A 103 -6.12 -17.21 -12.19
C GLN A 103 -6.56 -15.84 -12.72
N GLN A 104 -7.09 -14.99 -11.84
CA GLN A 104 -7.49 -13.64 -12.18
C GLN A 104 -6.29 -12.83 -12.72
N LEU A 105 -5.16 -12.88 -12.01
CA LEU A 105 -3.91 -12.24 -12.45
C LEU A 105 -3.43 -12.79 -13.82
N GLN A 106 -3.56 -14.10 -14.05
CA GLN A 106 -3.20 -14.72 -15.32
C GLN A 106 -4.08 -14.22 -16.49
N VAL A 107 -5.39 -14.07 -16.26
CA VAL A 107 -6.32 -13.53 -17.27
C VAL A 107 -6.01 -12.06 -17.58
N GLU A 108 -5.72 -11.26 -16.55
CA GLU A 108 -5.35 -9.86 -16.71
C GLU A 108 -4.05 -9.69 -17.54
N LEU A 109 -3.05 -10.54 -17.30
CA LEU A 109 -1.81 -10.59 -18.09
C LEU A 109 -2.04 -10.94 -19.57
N GLN A 110 -2.98 -11.84 -19.85
CA GLN A 110 -3.35 -12.21 -21.23
C GLN A 110 -4.17 -11.12 -21.92
N SER A 111 -4.95 -10.37 -21.15
CA SER A 111 -5.83 -9.29 -21.64
C SER A 111 -5.09 -7.99 -21.93
N GLY A 112 -4.03 -7.69 -21.17
CA GLY A 112 -3.19 -6.50 -21.36
C GLY A 112 -2.16 -6.57 -22.50
N ASN A 113 -1.99 -7.75 -23.12
CA ASN A 113 -1.07 -7.99 -24.24
C ASN A 113 -1.75 -7.92 -25.63
N LYS A 114 -2.94 -7.32 -25.72
CA LYS A 114 -3.73 -7.17 -26.95
C LYS A 114 -3.98 -5.71 -27.28
#